data_AF-A0A7V3LJ91-F1
#
_entry.id   AF-A0A7V3LJ91-F1
#
_cell.length_a   1.000
_cell.length_b   1.000
_cell.length_c   1.000
_cell.angle_alpha   90.00
_cell.angle_beta   90.00
_cell.angle_gamma   90.00
#
_symmetry.space_group_name_H-M   'P 1'
#
loop_
_entity.id
_entity.type
_entity.pdbx_description
1 polymer ?
#
loop_
_entity_poly.entity_id
_entity_poly.type
_entity_poly.pdbx_seq_one_letter_code
_entity_poly.pdbx_strand_id
1 'polypeptide(L)'
;MTTSVGGIPMGLIDKLAAGIERVAEEADKALDKGKTKVSELQIQMEMDSLAKKLGYLVFDFYRGRQVDQALRQKILDDMTRLEDELLAKRAEARAKAEAEAAWKAQRAAGEGQTPPSSAPSAEEVPGGGAAAPEAPADQGPGAPA
;
A
#
# COMPACT_ATOMS: atom_id res chain seq x y z
N MET A 1 10.47 52.72 18.45
CA MET A 1 11.65 51.85 18.64
C MET A 1 11.29 50.86 19.75
N THR A 2 11.35 49.53 19.68
CA THR A 2 11.62 48.53 18.63
C THR A 2 11.32 47.16 19.27
N THR A 3 10.48 46.36 18.62
CA THR A 3 10.53 44.89 18.43
C THR A 3 10.47 43.94 19.65
N SER A 4 9.29 43.35 19.86
CA SER A 4 9.10 42.06 20.55
C SER A 4 9.53 40.92 19.60
N VAL A 5 10.56 40.19 20.02
CA VAL A 5 10.97 38.90 19.50
C VAL A 5 10.14 37.84 20.22
N GLY A 6 9.36 37.03 19.49
CA GLY A 6 8.61 35.96 20.14
C GLY A 6 7.54 35.33 19.26
N GLY A 7 7.94 34.71 18.15
CA GLY A 7 7.03 34.00 17.26
C GLY A 7 7.79 33.25 16.17
N ILE A 8 8.71 32.36 16.57
CA ILE A 8 9.25 31.38 15.62
C ILE A 8 8.11 30.40 15.34
N PRO A 9 7.63 30.28 14.09
CA PRO A 9 6.45 29.50 13.77
C PRO A 9 6.72 28.02 14.02
N MET A 10 5.83 27.37 14.79
CA MET A 10 5.61 25.91 14.81
C MET A 10 5.14 25.35 13.43
N GLY A 11 5.65 25.91 12.33
CA GLY A 11 5.03 25.77 11.01
C GLY A 11 5.99 25.69 9.83
N LEU A 12 7.30 25.85 10.03
CA LEU A 12 8.32 25.68 8.98
C LEU A 12 9.23 24.49 9.24
N ILE A 13 9.75 24.35 10.47
CA ILE A 13 10.60 23.21 10.83
C ILE A 13 9.77 21.92 10.92
N ASP A 14 8.55 21.96 11.45
CA ASP A 14 7.65 20.79 11.44
C ASP A 14 7.20 20.41 10.03
N LYS A 15 7.04 21.37 9.11
CA LYS A 15 6.76 21.09 7.69
C LYS A 15 7.96 20.53 6.95
N LEU A 16 9.17 20.93 7.33
CA LEU A 16 10.39 20.36 6.80
C LEU A 16 10.58 18.93 7.31
N ALA A 17 10.36 18.68 8.60
CA ALA A 17 10.40 17.34 9.19
C ALA A 17 9.34 16.42 8.55
N ALA A 18 8.08 16.86 8.46
CA ALA A 18 7.02 16.12 7.77
C ALA A 18 7.26 15.97 6.26
N GLY A 19 7.95 16.92 5.64
CA GLY A 19 8.36 16.85 4.23
C GLY A 19 9.47 15.82 4.01
N ILE A 20 10.47 15.76 4.89
CA ILE A 20 11.54 14.77 4.87
C ILE A 20 10.97 13.37 5.11
N GLU A 21 10.03 13.22 6.04
CA GLU A 21 9.40 11.95 6.36
C GLU A 21 8.52 11.43 5.20
N ARG A 22 7.80 12.33 4.50
CA ARG A 22 7.09 12.00 3.25
C ARG A 22 8.04 11.64 2.09
N VAL A 23 9.15 12.35 1.96
CA VAL A 23 10.15 12.07 0.91
C VAL A 23 10.87 10.75 1.16
N ALA A 24 11.18 10.41 2.42
CA ALA A 24 11.75 9.12 2.78
C ALA A 24 10.78 7.97 2.45
N GLU A 25 9.51 8.10 2.85
CA GLU A 25 8.48 7.10 2.50
C GLU A 25 8.28 6.95 0.98
N GLU A 26 8.34 8.03 0.20
CA GLU A 26 8.20 7.96 -1.26
C GLU A 26 9.46 7.41 -1.94
N ALA A 27 10.65 7.71 -1.42
CA ALA A 27 11.91 7.20 -1.92
C ALA A 27 12.02 5.68 -1.69
N ASP A 28 11.67 5.19 -0.51
CA ASP A 28 11.67 3.74 -0.22
C ASP A 28 10.70 2.99 -1.14
N LYS A 29 9.49 3.54 -1.36
CA LYS A 29 8.50 2.95 -2.28
C LYS A 29 8.98 2.95 -3.73
N ALA A 30 9.69 3.99 -4.17
CA ALA A 30 10.25 4.06 -5.52
C ALA A 30 11.42 3.07 -5.70
N LEU A 31 12.26 2.91 -4.68
CA LEU A 31 13.35 1.93 -4.68
C LEU A 31 12.81 0.50 -4.71
N ASP A 32 11.77 0.19 -3.94
CA ASP A 32 11.18 -1.15 -3.94
C ASP A 32 10.53 -1.48 -5.28
N LYS A 33 9.78 -0.54 -5.87
CA LYS A 33 9.25 -0.69 -7.25
C LYS A 33 10.38 -0.83 -8.28
N GLY A 34 11.49 -0.13 -8.08
CA GLY A 34 12.70 -0.26 -8.89
C GLY A 34 13.30 -1.67 -8.80
N LYS A 35 13.51 -2.18 -7.59
CA LYS A 35 14.05 -3.53 -7.36
C LYS A 35 13.16 -4.62 -7.95
N THR A 36 11.84 -4.52 -7.76
CA THR A 36 10.88 -5.47 -8.34
C THR A 36 10.99 -5.49 -9.87
N LYS A 37 10.95 -4.32 -10.51
CA LYS A 37 11.06 -4.21 -11.98
C LYS A 37 12.40 -4.71 -12.52
N VAL A 38 13.51 -4.39 -11.83
CA VAL A 38 14.83 -4.91 -12.22
C VAL A 38 14.87 -6.42 -12.13
N SER A 39 14.26 -7.01 -11.08
CA SER A 39 14.21 -8.46 -10.95
C SER A 39 13.32 -9.12 -12.01
N GLU A 40 12.22 -8.48 -12.42
CA GLU A 40 11.41 -8.95 -13.54
C GLU A 40 12.17 -8.85 -14.87
N LEU A 41 12.93 -7.77 -15.07
CA LEU A 41 13.76 -7.58 -16.26
C LEU A 41 14.87 -8.63 -16.34
N GLN A 42 15.52 -8.96 -15.22
CA GLN A 42 16.53 -10.01 -15.17
C GLN A 42 15.96 -11.36 -15.60
N ILE A 43 14.79 -11.75 -15.08
CA ILE A 43 14.12 -12.99 -15.49
C ILE A 43 13.80 -12.97 -16.99
N GLN A 44 13.32 -11.85 -17.53
CA GLN A 44 13.06 -11.73 -18.97
C GLN A 44 14.33 -11.85 -19.82
N MET A 45 15.46 -11.27 -19.37
CA MET A 45 16.74 -11.41 -20.07
C MET A 45 17.25 -12.85 -20.05
N GLU A 46 17.05 -13.57 -18.95
CA GLU A 46 17.38 -15.00 -18.85
C GLU A 46 16.51 -15.85 -19.78
N MET A 47 15.20 -15.57 -19.82
CA MET A 47 14.27 -16.22 -20.74
C MET A 47 14.65 -15.98 -22.21
N ASP A 48 15.00 -14.74 -22.58
CA ASP A 48 15.44 -14.41 -23.95
C ASP A 48 16.74 -15.15 -24.32
N SER A 49 17.68 -15.27 -23.39
CA SER A 49 18.91 -16.05 -23.57
C SER A 49 18.62 -17.54 -23.79
N LEU A 50 17.72 -18.13 -23.00
CA LEU A 50 17.30 -19.52 -23.16
C LEU A 50 16.55 -19.74 -24.47
N ALA A 51 15.65 -18.84 -24.84
CA ALA A 51 14.90 -18.90 -26.10
C ALA A 51 15.86 -18.86 -27.31
N LYS A 52 16.90 -18.02 -27.28
CA LYS A 52 17.94 -18.02 -28.31
C LYS A 52 18.67 -19.36 -28.39
N LYS A 53 19.10 -19.92 -27.25
CA LYS A 53 19.77 -21.23 -27.21
C LYS A 53 18.87 -22.33 -27.77
N LEU A 54 17.59 -22.35 -27.39
CA LEU A 54 16.62 -23.29 -27.94
C LEU A 54 16.47 -23.13 -29.46
N GLY A 55 16.38 -21.89 -29.94
CA GLY A 55 16.32 -21.57 -31.36
C GLY A 55 17.54 -22.07 -32.13
N TYR A 56 18.75 -21.89 -31.58
CA TYR A 56 19.98 -22.45 -32.17
C TYR A 56 19.95 -23.97 -32.23
N LEU A 57 19.48 -24.65 -31.18
CA LEU A 57 19.35 -26.12 -31.19
C LEU A 57 18.35 -26.58 -32.26
N VAL A 58 17.19 -25.92 -32.37
CA VAL A 58 16.20 -26.23 -33.39
C VAL A 58 16.77 -25.99 -34.80
N PHE A 59 17.51 -24.90 -34.99
CA PHE A 59 18.18 -24.61 -36.25
C PHE A 59 19.24 -25.67 -36.61
N ASP A 60 20.03 -26.12 -35.64
CA ASP A 60 21.02 -27.18 -35.84
C ASP A 60 20.38 -28.53 -36.17
N PHE A 61 19.23 -28.84 -35.55
CA PHE A 61 18.41 -29.99 -35.91
C PHE A 61 17.99 -29.95 -37.38
N TYR A 62 17.49 -28.80 -37.87
CA TYR A 62 17.10 -28.63 -39.27
C TYR A 62 18.28 -28.72 -40.24
N ARG A 63 19.51 -28.46 -39.79
CA ARG A 63 20.74 -28.68 -40.57
C ARG A 63 21.21 -30.15 -40.58
N GLY A 64 20.47 -31.05 -39.93
CA GLY A 64 20.83 -32.47 -39.82
C GLY A 64 21.95 -32.74 -38.81
N ARG A 65 22.26 -31.79 -37.93
CA ARG A 65 23.23 -32.01 -36.84
C ARG A 65 22.55 -32.78 -35.70
N GLN A 66 23.32 -33.62 -35.02
CA GLN A 66 22.84 -34.23 -33.77
C GLN A 66 22.64 -33.14 -32.73
N VAL A 67 21.44 -33.12 -32.17
CA VAL A 67 21.06 -32.22 -31.08
C VAL A 67 20.97 -33.03 -29.79
N ASP A 68 21.58 -32.51 -28.74
CA ASP A 68 21.45 -33.06 -27.41
C ASP A 68 20.02 -32.83 -26.89
N GLN A 69 19.26 -33.92 -26.80
CA GLN A 69 17.88 -33.89 -26.32
C GLN A 69 17.80 -33.59 -24.82
N ALA A 70 18.81 -33.97 -24.03
CA ALA A 70 18.85 -33.65 -22.60
C ALA A 70 19.03 -32.15 -22.40
N LEU A 71 19.91 -31.53 -23.18
CA LEU A 71 20.08 -30.07 -23.18
C LEU A 71 18.82 -29.35 -23.63
N ARG A 72 18.15 -29.83 -24.69
CA ARG A 72 16.88 -29.26 -25.17
C ARG A 72 15.81 -29.32 -24.07
N GLN A 73 15.66 -30.46 -23.42
CA GLN A 73 14.68 -30.64 -22.34
C GLN A 73 15.00 -29.72 -21.17
N LYS A 74 16.27 -29.66 -20.74
CA LYS A 74 16.71 -28.76 -19.68
C LYS A 74 16.36 -27.30 -19.97
N ILE A 75 16.56 -26.82 -21.20
CA ILE A 75 16.23 -25.44 -21.57
C ILE A 75 14.72 -25.18 -21.46
N LEU A 76 13.88 -26.14 -21.86
CA LEU A 76 12.42 -26.04 -21.72
C LEU A 76 11.99 -26.02 -20.24
N ASP A 77 12.60 -26.88 -19.42
CA ASP A 77 12.33 -26.94 -17.98
C ASP A 77 12.76 -25.62 -17.29
N ASP A 78 13.95 -25.11 -17.64
CA ASP A 78 14.47 -23.83 -17.12
C ASP A 78 13.57 -22.65 -17.54
N MET A 79 13.06 -22.63 -18.77
CA MET A 79 12.10 -21.61 -19.22
C MET A 79 10.79 -21.68 -18.43
N THR A 80 10.24 -22.88 -18.24
CA THR A 80 9.00 -23.08 -17.48
C THR A 80 9.16 -22.57 -16.04
N ARG A 81 10.29 -22.89 -15.39
CA ARG A 81 10.61 -22.39 -14.05
C ARG A 81 10.66 -20.86 -14.00
N LEU A 82 11.31 -20.22 -14.97
CA LEU A 82 11.39 -18.75 -15.03
C LEU A 82 10.03 -18.10 -15.28
N GLU A 83 9.17 -18.72 -16.09
CA GLU A 83 7.79 -18.27 -16.31
C GLU A 83 6.98 -18.30 -15.02
N ASP A 84 7.08 -19.38 -14.25
CA ASP A 84 6.42 -19.52 -12.95
C ASP A 84 6.94 -18.48 -11.95
N GLU A 85 8.26 -18.27 -11.89
CA GLU A 85 8.88 -17.24 -11.04
C GLU A 85 8.41 -15.83 -11.42
N LEU A 86 8.32 -15.53 -12.72
CA LEU A 86 7.85 -14.24 -13.22
C LEU A 86 6.36 -14.02 -12.91
N LEU A 87 5.52 -15.05 -13.06
CA LEU A 87 4.11 -15.01 -12.69
C LEU A 87 3.93 -14.79 -11.19
N ALA A 88 4.69 -15.51 -10.36
CA ALA A 88 4.67 -15.35 -8.91
C ALA A 88 5.06 -13.92 -8.48
N LYS A 89 6.15 -13.37 -9.06
CA LYS A 89 6.58 -12.01 -8.76
C LYS A 89 5.58 -10.95 -9.21
N ARG A 90 4.95 -11.13 -10.38
CA ARG A 90 3.90 -10.22 -10.86
C ARG A 90 2.65 -10.30 -9.98
N ALA A 91 2.27 -11.48 -9.51
CA ALA A 91 1.17 -11.65 -8.57
C ALA A 91 1.47 -10.95 -7.24
N GLU A 92 2.67 -11.12 -6.69
CA GLU A 92 3.11 -10.44 -5.46
C GLU A 92 3.12 -8.91 -5.64
N ALA A 93 3.64 -8.41 -6.75
CA ALA A 93 3.67 -6.99 -7.06
C ALA A 93 2.25 -6.40 -7.19
N ARG A 94 1.31 -7.13 -7.80
CA ARG A 94 -0.10 -6.72 -7.88
C ARG A 94 -0.76 -6.71 -6.52
N ALA A 95 -0.58 -7.75 -5.71
CA ALA A 95 -1.14 -7.82 -4.37
C ALA A 95 -0.62 -6.68 -3.47
N LYS A 96 0.69 -6.36 -3.55
CA LYS A 96 1.28 -5.21 -2.86
C LYS A 96 0.68 -3.89 -3.34
N ALA A 97 0.51 -3.71 -4.65
CA ALA A 97 -0.10 -2.50 -5.21
C ALA A 97 -1.56 -2.32 -4.78
N GLU A 98 -2.34 -3.40 -4.72
CA GLU A 98 -3.73 -3.39 -4.25
C GLU A 98 -3.84 -3.06 -2.76
N ALA A 99 -2.97 -3.65 -1.93
CA ALA A 99 -2.90 -3.33 -0.50
C ALA A 99 -2.49 -1.86 -0.26
N GLU A 100 -1.51 -1.34 -1.03
CA GLU A 100 -1.13 0.08 -1.00
C GLU A 100 -2.27 1.00 -1.40
N ALA A 101 -3.04 0.64 -2.45
CA ALA A 101 -4.18 1.42 -2.91
C ALA A 101 -5.31 1.43 -1.86
N ALA A 102 -5.59 0.29 -1.23
CA ALA A 102 -6.57 0.17 -0.16
C ALA A 102 -6.16 1.00 1.08
N TRP A 103 -4.88 0.96 1.47
CA TRP A 103 -4.34 1.78 2.56
C TRP A 103 -4.47 3.28 2.26
N LYS A 104 -4.12 3.72 1.05
CA LYS A 104 -4.27 5.12 0.63
C LYS A 104 -5.73 5.57 0.62
N ALA A 105 -6.65 4.72 0.16
CA ALA A 105 -8.08 5.03 0.14
C ALA A 105 -8.65 5.19 1.57
N GLN A 106 -8.24 4.34 2.51
CA GLN A 106 -8.63 4.45 3.92
C GLN A 106 -8.07 5.73 4.57
N ARG A 107 -6.81 6.08 4.29
CA ARG A 107 -6.19 7.30 4.84
C ARG A 107 -6.83 8.57 4.28
N ALA A 108 -7.17 8.59 2.98
CA ALA A 108 -7.88 9.70 2.36
C ALA A 108 -9.32 9.86 2.87
N ALA A 109 -9.99 8.75 3.22
CA ALA A 109 -11.33 8.79 3.83
C ALA A 109 -11.30 9.26 5.31
N GLY A 110 -10.18 9.06 6.02
CA GLY A 110 -9.99 9.52 7.40
C GLY A 110 -9.69 11.02 7.56
N GLU A 111 -9.16 11.68 6.52
CA GLU A 111 -8.84 13.12 6.56
C GLU A 111 -10.06 14.05 6.31
N GLY A 112 -11.26 13.48 6.11
CA GLY A 112 -12.52 14.21 5.90
C GLY A 112 -13.36 14.48 7.15
N GLN A 113 -12.96 14.02 8.34
CA GLN A 113 -13.62 14.40 9.60
C GLN A 113 -13.01 15.70 10.14
N THR A 114 -13.45 16.84 9.61
CA THR A 114 -13.43 18.07 10.38
C THR A 114 -14.25 17.83 11.64
N PRO A 115 -13.69 17.97 12.85
CA PRO A 115 -14.50 17.91 14.07
C PRO A 115 -15.59 18.99 13.95
N PRO A 116 -16.86 18.70 14.27
CA PRO A 116 -17.86 19.76 14.36
C PRO A 116 -17.36 20.78 15.37
N SER A 117 -17.05 21.97 14.84
CA SER A 117 -16.69 23.18 15.59
C SER A 117 -17.76 23.39 16.66
N SER A 118 -17.43 23.01 17.88
CA SER A 118 -18.28 23.19 19.05
C SER A 118 -17.67 24.32 19.87
N ALA A 119 -18.09 25.54 19.59
CA ALA A 119 -18.19 26.64 20.54
C ALA A 119 -18.85 27.85 19.86
N PRO A 120 -19.62 28.69 20.57
CA PRO A 120 -19.67 28.80 22.03
C PRO A 120 -21.10 28.66 22.58
N SER A 121 -21.27 27.95 23.69
CA SER A 121 -22.41 28.20 24.57
C SER A 121 -21.84 28.54 25.93
N ALA A 122 -22.06 29.80 26.30
CA ALA A 122 -21.78 30.34 27.60
C ALA A 122 -22.44 29.45 28.67
N GLU A 123 -21.62 28.89 29.56
CA GLU A 123 -22.09 28.31 30.81
C GLU A 123 -22.62 29.43 31.71
N GLU A 124 -23.93 29.60 31.66
CA GLU A 124 -24.72 30.24 32.71
C GLU A 124 -25.16 29.12 33.67
N VAL A 125 -24.76 29.23 34.93
CA VAL A 125 -25.14 28.31 36.02
C VAL A 125 -25.28 29.16 37.29
N PRO A 126 -26.13 28.84 38.29
CA PRO A 126 -27.29 27.92 38.37
C PRO A 126 -28.56 28.56 39.00
N GLY A 127 -29.68 27.84 38.94
CA GLY A 127 -30.42 27.53 40.19
C GLY A 127 -31.89 27.94 40.30
N GLY A 128 -32.69 27.00 40.81
CA GLY A 128 -34.06 27.19 41.32
C GLY A 128 -35.12 26.90 40.25
N GLY A 129 -35.83 25.77 40.23
CA GLY A 129 -36.41 25.02 41.34
C GLY A 129 -37.91 25.32 41.37
N ALA A 130 -38.76 24.37 40.93
CA ALA A 130 -40.12 24.13 41.44
C ALA A 130 -40.92 23.15 40.54
N ALA A 131 -41.65 22.26 41.22
CA ALA A 131 -42.83 21.47 40.80
C ALA A 131 -42.60 20.35 39.74
N ALA A 132 -42.57 19.06 40.08
CA ALA A 132 -43.62 18.15 40.61
C ALA A 132 -44.79 17.88 39.63
N PRO A 133 -45.56 16.77 39.77
CA PRO A 133 -45.20 15.34 39.69
C PRO A 133 -46.17 14.52 38.78
N GLU A 134 -45.97 13.19 38.71
CA GLU A 134 -46.90 12.11 38.25
C GLU A 134 -47.33 12.06 36.76
N ALA A 135 -47.52 10.93 36.06
CA ALA A 135 -47.35 9.47 36.21
C ALA A 135 -47.72 8.87 34.81
N PRO A 136 -48.13 7.59 34.65
CA PRO A 136 -47.32 6.40 34.36
C PRO A 136 -47.61 5.78 32.96
N ALA A 137 -46.71 4.95 32.44
CA ALA A 137 -46.99 3.85 31.48
C ALA A 137 -45.72 3.00 31.33
N ASP A 138 -45.69 1.77 31.87
CA ASP A 138 -46.19 0.54 31.24
C ASP A 138 -45.12 -0.11 30.33
N GLN A 139 -44.50 -1.18 30.84
CA GLN A 139 -44.33 -2.49 30.17
C GLN A 139 -43.24 -3.33 30.86
N GLY A 140 -43.67 -4.42 31.52
CA GLY A 140 -42.83 -5.62 31.67
C GLY A 140 -42.79 -6.40 30.33
N PRO A 141 -42.34 -7.68 30.28
CA PRO A 141 -41.83 -8.53 31.35
C PRO A 141 -40.45 -9.15 31.04
N GLY A 142 -39.72 -9.61 32.06
CA GLY A 142 -38.48 -10.38 31.89
C GLY A 142 -38.38 -11.44 32.98
N ALA A 143 -38.51 -12.69 32.56
CA ALA A 143 -38.82 -13.89 33.34
C ALA A 143 -37.79 -14.29 34.43
N PRO A 144 -38.24 -15.04 35.46
CA PRO A 144 -37.44 -15.45 36.61
C PRO A 144 -36.58 -16.70 36.39
N ALA A 145 -35.55 -16.84 37.22
CA ALA A 145 -35.03 -18.12 37.70
C ALA A 145 -35.36 -18.25 39.18
#